data_AF-A0A2L0GL65-F1
#
_entry.id   AF-A0A2L0GL65-F1
#
_cell.length_a   1.000
_cell.length_b   1.000
_cell.length_c   1.000
_cell.angle_alpha   90.00
_cell.angle_beta   90.00
_cell.angle_gamma   90.00
#
_symmetry.space_group_name_H-M   'P 1'
#
loop_
_entity.id
_entity.type
_entity.pdbx_description
1 polymer ?
#
loop_
_entity_poly.entity_id
_entity_poly.type
_entity_poly.pdbx_seq_one_letter_code
_entity_poly.pdbx_strand_id
1 'polypeptide(L)'
;MTTDTATESRFRFHPSLWMCAAMMLAFPALGTLMSDEVNWGAGDFAVFTLMLAGLCVGIEVAWHFLDSPRWRIGAMLLGLLLFGTLWAHLAVGIFD
;
A
#
# COMPACT_ATOMS: atom_id res chain seq x y z
N MET A 1 -13.10 27.49 -36.43
CA MET A 1 -13.62 26.43 -35.55
C MET A 1 -12.43 25.80 -34.86
N THR A 2 -12.11 26.25 -33.64
CA THR A 2 -10.97 25.76 -32.86
C THR A 2 -11.45 24.59 -32.01
N THR A 3 -11.01 23.38 -32.35
CA THR A 3 -11.24 22.20 -31.51
C THR A 3 -10.27 22.27 -30.33
N ASP A 4 -10.79 22.74 -29.20
CA ASP A 4 -10.14 22.66 -27.89
C ASP A 4 -10.08 21.17 -27.51
N THR A 5 -8.93 20.53 -27.73
CA THR A 5 -8.70 19.15 -27.29
C THR A 5 -8.47 19.17 -25.79
N ALA A 6 -9.58 19.09 -25.04
CA ALA A 6 -9.54 18.86 -23.60
C ALA A 6 -8.75 17.58 -23.35
N THR A 7 -7.54 17.73 -22.81
CA THR A 7 -6.69 16.61 -22.37
C THR A 7 -7.43 15.87 -21.26
N GLU A 8 -8.10 14.78 -21.60
CA GLU A 8 -8.65 13.84 -20.62
C GLU A 8 -7.50 13.35 -19.74
N SER A 9 -7.42 13.88 -18.51
CA SER A 9 -6.61 13.30 -17.44
C SER A 9 -7.19 11.94 -17.10
N ARG A 10 -6.83 10.93 -17.88
CA ARG A 10 -7.25 9.55 -17.67
C ARG A 10 -6.66 9.11 -16.35
N PHE A 11 -7.50 8.94 -15.33
CA PHE A 11 -7.11 8.35 -14.04
C PHE A 11 -6.48 6.98 -14.32
N ARG A 12 -5.14 6.89 -14.31
CA ARG A 12 -4.43 5.65 -14.61
C ARG A 12 -4.32 4.87 -13.30
N PHE A 13 -5.31 4.01 -13.06
CA PHE A 13 -5.20 3.01 -12.02
C PHE A 13 -4.00 2.10 -12.32
N HIS A 14 -3.16 1.80 -11.32
CA HIS A 14 -1.97 0.99 -11.50
C HIS A 14 -2.19 -0.40 -10.91
N PRO A 15 -2.79 -1.34 -11.68
CA PRO A 15 -3.15 -2.68 -11.17
C PRO A 15 -1.93 -3.50 -10.75
N SER A 16 -0.73 -3.19 -11.25
CA SER A 16 0.50 -3.83 -10.82
C SER A 16 0.79 -3.62 -9.33
N LEU A 17 0.43 -2.46 -8.78
CA LEU A 17 0.65 -2.13 -7.38
C LEU A 17 -0.24 -2.98 -6.46
N TRP A 18 -1.50 -3.18 -6.86
CA TRP A 18 -2.45 -4.06 -6.18
C TRP A 18 -2.07 -5.54 -6.31
N MET A 19 -1.51 -5.96 -7.44
CA MET A 19 -0.98 -7.32 -7.59
C MET A 19 0.22 -7.57 -6.67
N CYS A 20 1.17 -6.62 -6.57
CA CYS A 20 2.27 -6.72 -5.62
C CYS A 20 1.75 -6.82 -4.17
N ALA A 21 0.74 -6.02 -3.81
CA ALA A 21 0.11 -6.09 -2.51
C ALA A 21 -0.52 -7.47 -2.24
N ALA A 22 -1.28 -8.01 -3.19
CA ALA A 22 -1.87 -9.34 -3.08
C ALA A 22 -0.81 -10.45 -2.95
N MET A 23 0.30 -10.35 -3.70
CA MET A 23 1.41 -11.31 -3.59
C MET A 23 2.09 -11.24 -2.22
N MET A 24 2.22 -10.04 -1.65
CA MET A 24 2.80 -9.84 -0.32
C MET A 24 1.90 -10.41 0.78
N LEU A 25 0.57 -10.34 0.62
CA LEU A 25 -0.41 -10.98 1.51
C LEU A 25 -0.45 -12.51 1.35
N ALA A 26 -0.16 -13.02 0.15
CA ALA A 26 -0.13 -14.46 -0.10
C ALA A 26 0.97 -15.17 0.70
N PHE A 27 2.07 -14.47 1.03
CA PHE A 27 3.17 -15.04 1.79
C PHE A 27 2.76 -15.50 3.20
N PRO A 28 2.17 -14.65 4.07
CA PRO A 28 1.66 -15.08 5.37
C PRO A 28 0.48 -16.05 5.24
N ALA A 29 -0.38 -15.92 4.22
CA ALA A 29 -1.47 -16.87 4.00
C ALA A 29 -0.96 -18.29 3.73
N LEU A 30 0.04 -18.43 2.86
CA LEU A 30 0.72 -19.71 2.63
C LEU A 30 1.47 -20.17 3.87
N GLY A 31 2.11 -19.25 4.62
CA GLY A 31 2.78 -19.57 5.89
C GLY A 31 1.84 -20.23 6.90
N THR A 32 0.67 -19.63 7.13
CA THR A 32 -0.36 -20.17 8.04
C THR A 32 -0.94 -21.51 7.61
N LEU A 33 -0.94 -21.78 6.31
CA LEU A 33 -1.45 -23.05 5.77
C LEU A 33 -0.42 -24.18 5.86
N MET A 34 0.88 -23.84 5.89
CA MET A 34 1.96 -24.81 5.78
C MET A 34 2.63 -25.14 7.12
N SER A 35 2.57 -24.23 8.10
CA SER A 35 3.22 -24.43 9.40
C SER A 35 2.46 -23.73 10.54
N ASP A 36 2.34 -24.42 11.67
CA ASP A 36 1.85 -23.85 12.93
C ASP A 36 2.81 -22.80 13.53
N GLU A 37 4.04 -22.70 13.01
CA GLU A 37 5.04 -21.70 13.41
C GLU A 37 4.65 -20.28 12.97
N VAL A 38 3.90 -20.15 11.86
CA VAL A 38 3.39 -18.87 11.36
C VAL A 38 1.88 -18.85 11.59
N ASN A 39 1.46 -18.62 12.83
CA ASN A 39 0.04 -18.63 13.20
C ASN A 39 -0.54 -17.20 13.24
N TRP A 40 -0.78 -16.63 12.07
CA TRP A 40 -1.55 -15.39 11.95
C TRP A 40 -3.03 -15.65 12.13
N GLY A 41 -3.66 -14.94 13.07
CA GLY A 41 -5.10 -14.95 13.22
C GLY A 41 -5.80 -14.14 12.13
N ALA A 42 -7.13 -14.27 12.06
CA ALA A 42 -7.95 -13.45 11.16
C ALA A 42 -7.77 -11.94 11.41
N GLY A 43 -7.47 -11.54 12.65
CA GLY A 43 -7.15 -10.16 13.01
C GLY A 43 -5.88 -9.65 12.33
N ASP A 44 -4.80 -10.45 12.33
CA ASP A 44 -3.52 -10.08 11.72
C ASP A 44 -3.65 -9.89 10.21
N PHE A 45 -4.38 -10.79 9.55
CA PHE A 45 -4.70 -10.64 8.12
C PHE A 45 -5.51 -9.38 7.84
N ALA A 46 -6.53 -9.09 8.66
CA ALA A 46 -7.35 -7.91 8.48
C ALA A 46 -6.53 -6.62 8.63
N VAL A 47 -5.70 -6.54 9.67
CA VAL A 47 -4.84 -5.38 9.93
C VAL A 47 -3.80 -5.24 8.82
N PHE A 48 -3.12 -6.31 8.43
CA PHE A 48 -2.10 -6.24 7.38
C PHE A 48 -2.71 -5.87 6.02
N THR A 49 -3.86 -6.43 5.67
CA THR A 49 -4.59 -6.08 4.44
C THR A 49 -4.98 -4.60 4.44
N LEU A 50 -5.52 -4.09 5.56
CA LEU A 50 -5.94 -2.70 5.68
C LEU A 50 -4.77 -1.74 5.58
N MET A 51 -3.65 -2.05 6.25
CA MET A 51 -2.42 -1.26 6.16
C MET A 51 -1.87 -1.21 4.73
N LEU A 52 -1.84 -2.36 4.05
CA LEU A 52 -1.33 -2.47 2.69
C LEU A 52 -2.24 -1.76 1.70
N ALA A 53 -3.57 -1.91 1.83
CA ALA A 53 -4.54 -1.16 1.04
C ALA A 53 -4.41 0.36 1.26
N GLY A 54 -4.23 0.78 2.52
CA GLY A 54 -3.99 2.19 2.86
C GLY A 54 -2.73 2.75 2.21
N LEU A 55 -1.63 2.00 2.22
CA LEU A 55 -0.40 2.37 1.51
C LEU A 55 -0.63 2.49 0.00
N CYS A 56 -1.34 1.52 -0.60
CA CYS A 56 -1.62 1.50 -2.04
C CYS A 56 -2.45 2.71 -2.46
N VAL A 57 -3.55 2.97 -1.75
CA VAL A 57 -4.40 4.15 -1.98
C VAL A 57 -3.61 5.43 -1.77
N GLY A 58 -2.78 5.51 -0.72
CA GLY A 58 -1.92 6.67 -0.47
C GLY A 58 -0.95 6.95 -1.62
N ILE A 59 -0.38 5.91 -2.22
CA ILE A 59 0.51 6.04 -3.40
C ILE A 59 -0.29 6.50 -4.63
N GLU A 60 -1.47 5.93 -4.89
CA GLU A 60 -2.31 6.35 -6.03
C GLU A 60 -2.79 7.80 -5.89
N VAL A 61 -3.24 8.20 -4.70
CA VAL A 61 -3.61 9.58 -4.37
C VAL A 61 -2.40 10.48 -4.55
N ALA A 62 -1.22 10.06 -4.08
CA ALA A 62 -0.01 10.85 -4.25
C ALA A 62 0.33 11.06 -5.74
N TRP A 63 0.11 10.04 -6.56
CA TRP A 63 0.32 10.14 -8.00
C TRP A 63 -0.73 11.01 -8.67
N HIS A 64 -2.00 10.96 -8.28
CA HIS A 64 -3.03 11.72 -8.96
C HIS A 64 -3.08 13.21 -8.54
N PHE A 65 -2.83 13.50 -7.27
CA PHE A 65 -3.03 14.84 -6.71
C PHE A 65 -1.78 15.70 -6.60
N LEU A 66 -0.58 15.10 -6.64
CA LEU A 66 0.66 15.88 -6.55
C LEU A 66 1.33 16.01 -7.91
N ASP A 67 1.45 17.24 -8.39
CA ASP A 67 2.10 17.55 -9.66
C ASP A 67 3.63 17.51 -9.55
N SER A 68 4.17 17.82 -8.37
CA SER A 68 5.62 17.96 -8.19
C SER A 68 6.27 16.62 -7.82
N PRO A 69 7.31 16.17 -8.55
CA PRO A 69 7.97 14.89 -8.29
C PRO A 69 8.60 14.83 -6.88
N ARG A 70 9.13 15.96 -6.38
CA ARG A 70 9.64 16.08 -4.99
C ARG A 70 8.58 15.75 -3.95
N TRP A 71 7.37 16.25 -4.13
CA TRP A 71 6.28 16.02 -3.19
C TRP A 71 5.69 14.62 -3.34
N ARG A 72 5.61 14.08 -4.56
CA ARG A 72 5.25 12.68 -4.80
C ARG A 72 6.19 11.72 -4.07
N ILE A 73 7.50 11.89 -4.25
CA ILE A 73 8.51 11.06 -3.58
C ILE A 73 8.39 11.22 -2.05
N GLY A 74 8.24 12.45 -1.55
CA GLY A 74 8.04 12.71 -0.13
C GLY A 74 6.80 11.99 0.44
N ALA A 75 5.67 12.04 -0.27
CA ALA A 75 4.44 11.36 0.14
C ALA A 75 4.59 9.82 0.12
N MET A 76 5.25 9.26 -0.89
CA MET A 76 5.53 7.82 -0.97
C MET A 76 6.46 7.36 0.16
N LEU A 77 7.53 8.11 0.43
CA LEU A 77 8.46 7.82 1.53
C LEU A 77 7.77 7.93 2.89
N LEU A 78 6.94 8.96 3.09
CA LEU A 78 6.15 9.12 4.31
C LEU A 78 5.17 7.96 4.48
N GLY A 79 4.45 7.58 3.42
CA GLY A 79 3.54 6.44 3.44
C GLY A 79 4.26 5.13 3.81
N LEU A 80 5.43 4.88 3.21
CA LEU A 80 6.25 3.71 3.51
C LEU A 80 6.78 3.72 4.95
N LEU A 81 7.21 4.88 5.45
CA LEU A 81 7.64 5.05 6.83
C LEU A 81 6.50 4.78 7.80
N LEU A 82 5.31 5.36 7.59
CA LEU A 82 4.14 5.13 8.44
C LEU A 82 3.74 3.65 8.43
N PHE A 83 3.69 3.03 7.25
CA PHE A 83 3.43 1.59 7.12
C PHE A 83 4.45 0.76 7.90
N GLY A 84 5.74 1.03 7.71
CA GLY A 84 6.82 0.29 8.39
C GLY A 84 6.82 0.49 9.90
N THR A 85 6.57 1.72 10.38
CA THR A 85 6.51 2.02 11.82
C THR A 85 5.30 1.33 12.48
N LEU A 86 4.12 1.40 11.85
CA LEU A 86 2.93 0.70 12.35
C LEU A 86 3.15 -0.82 12.36
N TRP A 87 3.79 -1.34 11.30
CA TRP A 87 4.10 -2.77 11.21
C TRP A 87 5.06 -3.20 12.29
N ALA A 88 6.15 -2.45 12.49
CA ALA A 88 7.14 -2.74 13.52
C ALA A 88 6.56 -2.64 14.94
N HIS A 89 5.64 -1.70 15.17
CA HIS A 89 4.93 -1.60 16.44
C HIS A 89 4.05 -2.83 16.69
N LEU A 90 3.25 -3.26 15.70
CA LEU A 90 2.38 -4.43 15.83
C LEU A 90 3.14 -5.76 15.89
N ALA A 91 4.22 -5.89 15.12
CA ALA A 91 4.97 -7.13 15.00
C ALA A 91 6.03 -7.32 16.10
N VAL A 92 6.71 -6.25 16.51
CA VAL A 92 7.84 -6.30 17.45
C VAL A 92 7.51 -5.64 18.78
N GLY A 93 6.49 -4.79 18.88
CA GLY A 93 6.18 -4.05 20.10
C GLY A 93 7.20 -2.95 20.40
N ILE A 94 7.73 -2.27 19.37
CA ILE A 94 8.84 -1.31 19.53
C ILE A 94 8.57 -0.14 20.51
N PHE A 95 7.31 0.11 20.85
CA PHE A 95 6.89 1.21 21.73
C PHE A 95 6.34 0.73 23.08
N ASP A 96 6.56 -0.55 23.43
CA ASP A 96 6.23 -1.13 24.74
C ASP A 96 7.47 -1.10 25.68
#